data_AF-A0A838UW52-F1
#
_entry.id   AF-A0A838UW52-F1
#
_cell.length_a   1.000
_cell.length_b   1.000
_cell.length_c   1.000
_cell.angle_alpha   90.00
_cell.angle_beta   90.00
_cell.angle_gamma   90.00
#
_symmetry.space_group_name_H-M   'P 1'
#
loop_
_entity.id
_entity.type
_entity.pdbx_description
1 polymer ?
#
loop_
_entity_poly.entity_id
_entity_poly.type
_entity_poly.pdbx_seq_one_letter_code
_entity_poly.pdbx_strand_id
1 'polypeptide(L)'
;MEGAVEVVPGRTMGLLAAQQAFVEADERFVAFIGGVGSGKTVAGAIKALRYVMEYPGAVGVVGAPNKTVLRDVTERTLRTLLPKEFGIKERKSDGVIEFPNGSEIWFRSMDDFEHRRGLYFF
;
A
#
# COMPACT_ATOMS: atom_id res chain seq x y z
N MET A 1 -3.63 22.69 12.14
CA MET A 1 -4.64 22.01 11.30
C MET A 1 -3.90 20.91 10.57
N GLU A 2 -4.31 19.67 10.82
CA GLU A 2 -3.77 18.45 10.21
C GLU A 2 -3.99 18.45 8.69
N GLY A 3 -2.95 18.08 7.93
CA GLY A 3 -2.92 18.18 6.47
C GLY A 3 -3.74 17.09 5.79
N ALA A 4 -4.54 17.49 4.81
CA ALA A 4 -5.20 16.55 3.92
C ALA A 4 -4.21 16.15 2.81
N VAL A 5 -4.08 14.85 2.53
CA VAL A 5 -3.21 14.34 1.47
C VAL A 5 -4.05 13.70 0.37
N GLU A 6 -3.71 13.98 -0.89
CA GLU A 6 -4.25 13.22 -2.02
C GLU A 6 -3.60 11.83 -2.04
N VAL A 7 -4.42 10.80 -1.91
CA VAL A 7 -3.96 9.40 -1.86
C VAL A 7 -3.84 8.86 -3.28
N VAL A 8 -4.88 9.09 -4.07
CA VAL A 8 -5.00 8.82 -5.50
C VAL A 8 -5.86 9.93 -6.11
N PRO A 9 -5.78 10.19 -7.44
CA PRO A 9 -6.63 11.17 -8.11
C PRO A 9 -8.11 11.07 -7.69
N GLY A 10 -8.65 12.17 -7.16
CA GLY A 10 -10.05 12.26 -6.72
C GLY A 10 -10.35 11.66 -5.34
N ARG A 11 -9.33 11.26 -4.56
CA ARG A 11 -9.48 10.81 -3.16
C ARG A 11 -8.45 11.45 -2.24
N THR A 12 -8.94 12.28 -1.33
CA THR A 12 -8.15 12.92 -0.28
C THR A 12 -8.47 12.33 1.09
N MET A 13 -7.45 12.22 1.96
CA MET A 13 -7.59 11.75 3.34
C MET A 13 -6.97 12.77 4.32
N GLY A 14 -7.66 13.06 5.42
CA GLY A 14 -7.04 13.74 6.56
C GLY A 14 -6.14 12.79 7.35
N LEU A 15 -4.95 13.25 7.73
CA LEU A 15 -3.95 12.45 8.45
C LEU A 15 -3.56 13.08 9.78
N LEU A 16 -3.34 12.24 10.79
CA LEU A 16 -2.67 12.67 12.02
C LEU A 16 -1.24 13.10 11.71
N ALA A 17 -0.68 14.03 12.48
CA ALA A 17 0.67 14.56 12.25
C ALA A 17 1.75 13.47 12.08
N ALA A 18 1.71 12.40 12.89
CA ALA A 18 2.65 11.28 12.78
C ALA A 18 2.44 10.43 11.51
N GLN A 19 1.19 10.27 11.05
CA GLN A 19 0.90 9.59 9.79
C GLN A 19 1.38 10.44 8.61
N GLN A 20 1.14 11.75 8.65
CA GLN A 20 1.57 12.67 7.61
C GLN A 20 3.10 12.66 7.46
N ALA A 21 3.83 12.80 8.58
CA ALA A 21 5.29 12.71 8.59
C ALA A 21 5.80 11.39 7.98
N PHE A 22 5.17 10.26 8.28
CA PHE A 22 5.54 8.97 7.68
C PHE A 22 5.21 8.90 6.18
N VAL A 23 4.02 9.36 5.79
CA VAL A 23 3.54 9.27 4.40
C VAL A 23 4.41 10.14 3.49
N GLU A 24 4.79 11.34 3.94
CA GLU A 24 5.59 12.33 3.19
C GLU A 24 7.11 12.12 3.30
N ALA A 25 7.58 11.20 4.16
CA ALA A 25 9.00 10.90 4.28
C ALA A 25 9.61 10.37 2.96
N ASP A 26 10.67 11.01 2.47
CA ASP A 26 11.37 10.67 1.22
C ASP A 26 12.59 9.78 1.44
N GLU A 27 12.93 9.45 2.69
CA GLU A 27 14.05 8.59 3.00
C GLU A 27 13.84 7.17 2.45
N ARG A 28 14.93 6.53 2.01
CA ARG A 28 14.91 5.19 1.42
C ARG A 28 14.25 4.14 2.33
N PHE A 29 14.43 4.28 3.64
CA PHE A 29 13.87 3.36 4.63
C PHE A 29 13.17 4.17 5.73
N VAL A 30 11.86 3.99 5.85
CA VAL A 30 11.02 4.69 6.82
C VAL A 30 10.21 3.67 7.59
N ALA A 31 10.10 3.84 8.90
CA ALA A 31 9.29 3.01 9.77
C ALA A 31 8.26 3.85 10.52
N PHE A 32 7.00 3.41 10.52
CA PHE A 32 5.97 3.97 11.38
C PHE A 32 5.60 3.00 12.49
N ILE A 33 6.01 3.34 13.71
CA ILE A 33 5.85 2.49 14.90
C ILE A 33 4.80 3.13 15.80
N GLY A 34 3.87 2.32 16.30
CA GLY A 34 2.78 2.77 17.17
C GLY A 34 1.93 1.62 17.68
N GLY A 35 1.11 1.86 18.71
CA GLY A 35 0.23 0.86 19.32
C GLY A 35 -0.95 0.45 18.45
N VAL A 36 -1.68 -0.60 18.82
CA VAL A 36 -2.91 -1.04 18.10
C VAL A 36 -3.87 0.15 17.93
N GLY A 37 -4.47 0.28 16.76
CA GLY A 37 -5.39 1.39 16.46
C GLY A 37 -4.73 2.72 16.07
N SER A 38 -3.40 2.85 16.11
CA SER A 38 -2.69 4.09 15.76
C SER A 38 -2.67 4.46 14.27
N GLY A 39 -3.45 3.77 13.43
CA GLY A 39 -3.54 4.07 12.00
C GLY A 39 -2.33 3.67 11.13
N LYS A 40 -1.45 2.79 11.61
CA LYS A 40 -0.26 2.31 10.86
C LYS A 40 -0.61 1.68 9.51
N THR A 41 -1.61 0.79 9.50
CA THR A 41 -2.03 0.10 8.28
C THR A 41 -2.56 1.08 7.24
N VAL A 42 -3.35 2.06 7.66
CA VAL A 42 -3.88 3.10 6.78
C VAL A 42 -2.76 3.96 6.23
N ALA A 43 -1.84 4.42 7.08
CA ALA A 43 -0.69 5.23 6.65
C ALA A 43 0.21 4.47 5.67
N GLY A 44 0.48 3.19 5.92
CA GLY A 44 1.22 2.31 5.01
C GLY A 44 0.53 2.14 3.66
N ALA A 45 -0.79 1.92 3.65
CA ALA A 45 -1.57 1.81 2.42
C ALA A 45 -1.58 3.11 1.62
N ILE A 46 -1.71 4.26 2.29
CA ILE A 46 -1.62 5.58 1.65
C ILE A 46 -0.25 5.80 1.04
N LYS A 47 0.83 5.51 1.77
CA LYS A 47 2.20 5.66 1.25
C LYS A 47 2.43 4.76 0.02
N ALA A 48 1.96 3.51 0.06
CA ALA A 48 2.07 2.59 -1.07
C ALA A 48 1.31 3.08 -2.31
N LEU A 49 0.07 3.57 -2.14
CA LEU A 49 -0.73 4.13 -3.22
C LEU A 49 -0.09 5.39 -3.81
N ARG A 50 0.34 6.33 -2.95
CA ARG A 50 1.04 7.54 -3.41
C ARG A 50 2.28 7.20 -4.22
N TYR A 51 3.08 6.23 -3.76
CA TYR A 51 4.27 5.79 -4.49
C TYR A 51 3.95 5.31 -5.91
N VAL A 52 2.99 4.41 -6.07
CA VAL A 52 2.64 3.90 -7.42
C VAL A 52 1.95 4.94 -8.31
N MET A 53 1.38 6.00 -7.73
CA MET A 53 0.84 7.14 -8.48
C MET A 53 1.94 8.12 -8.91
N GLU A 54 2.90 8.39 -8.04
CA GLU A 54 4.03 9.29 -8.27
C GLU A 54 5.02 8.74 -9.29
N TYR A 55 5.20 7.42 -9.33
CA TYR A 55 6.11 6.72 -10.23
C TYR A 55 5.34 5.79 -11.19
N PRO A 56 4.94 6.27 -12.39
CA PRO A 56 4.28 5.43 -13.40
C PRO A 56 5.14 4.22 -13.82
N GLY A 57 4.53 3.05 -13.92
CA GLY A 57 5.21 1.79 -14.24
C GLY A 57 5.96 1.17 -13.07
N ALA A 58 5.85 1.72 -11.86
CA ALA A 58 6.51 1.17 -10.68
C ALA A 58 5.88 -0.14 -10.21
N VAL A 59 6.70 -1.06 -9.72
CA VAL A 59 6.25 -2.30 -9.07
C VAL A 59 6.51 -2.19 -7.57
N GLY A 60 5.44 -2.16 -6.78
CA GLY A 60 5.48 -2.14 -5.32
C GLY A 60 5.07 -3.47 -4.70
N VAL A 61 5.61 -3.79 -3.53
CA VAL A 61 5.21 -4.97 -2.74
C VAL A 61 4.60 -4.54 -1.42
N VAL A 62 3.40 -5.04 -1.13
CA VAL A 62 2.72 -4.86 0.15
C VAL A 62 2.71 -6.20 0.89
N GLY A 63 3.50 -6.26 1.95
CA GLY A 63 3.69 -7.45 2.78
C GLY A 63 2.82 -7.47 4.03
N ALA A 64 2.44 -8.66 4.50
CA ALA A 64 1.90 -8.86 5.85
C ALA A 64 2.37 -10.21 6.44
N PRO A 65 2.35 -10.37 7.78
CA PRO A 65 2.94 -11.55 8.43
C PRO A 65 2.38 -12.90 7.95
N ASN A 66 1.08 -12.97 7.66
CA ASN A 66 0.43 -14.17 7.15
C ASN A 66 -0.72 -13.83 6.18
N LYS A 67 -1.21 -14.84 5.46
CA LYS A 67 -2.25 -14.68 4.42
C LYS A 67 -3.56 -14.11 4.97
N THR A 68 -3.93 -14.45 6.20
CA THR A 68 -5.14 -13.93 6.85
C THR A 68 -5.02 -12.44 7.12
N VAL A 69 -3.92 -11.99 7.73
CA VAL A 69 -3.67 -10.56 7.99
C VAL A 69 -3.56 -9.80 6.67
N LEU A 70 -2.87 -10.37 5.68
CA LEU A 70 -2.73 -9.77 4.35
C LEU A 70 -4.10 -9.48 3.73
N ARG A 71 -4.97 -10.49 3.64
CA ARG A 71 -6.28 -10.38 2.99
C ARG A 71 -7.26 -9.51 3.81
N ASP A 72 -7.41 -9.83 5.09
CA ASP A 72 -8.52 -9.30 5.90
C ASP A 72 -8.25 -7.89 6.42
N VAL A 73 -6.97 -7.50 6.53
CA VAL A 73 -6.54 -6.20 7.04
C VAL A 73 -5.85 -5.38 5.97
N THR A 74 -4.69 -5.83 5.48
CA THR A 74 -3.81 -4.99 4.65
C THR A 74 -4.41 -4.68 3.27
N GLU A 75 -4.78 -5.72 2.53
CA GLU A 75 -5.39 -5.62 1.21
C GLU A 75 -6.73 -4.91 1.29
N ARG A 76 -7.60 -5.31 2.24
CA ARG A 76 -8.87 -4.64 2.49
C ARG A 76 -8.69 -3.14 2.75
N THR A 77 -7.75 -2.75 3.60
CA THR A 77 -7.50 -1.33 3.91
C THR A 77 -7.09 -0.56 2.65
N LEU A 78 -6.15 -1.09 1.88
CA LEU A 78 -5.71 -0.45 0.64
C LEU A 78 -6.86 -0.28 -0.35
N ARG A 79 -7.69 -1.32 -0.52
CA ARG A 79 -8.87 -1.27 -1.39
C ARG A 79 -9.90 -0.23 -0.96
N THR A 80 -10.09 0.00 0.33
CA THR A 80 -11.03 1.04 0.81
C THR A 80 -10.59 2.46 0.46
N LEU A 81 -9.31 2.66 0.15
CA LEU A 81 -8.76 3.95 -0.27
C LEU A 81 -8.89 4.18 -1.79
N LEU A 82 -9.23 3.15 -2.56
CA LEU A 82 -9.41 3.25 -4.00
C LEU A 82 -10.89 3.55 -4.35
N PRO A 83 -11.16 4.62 -5.11
CA PRO A 83 -12.49 4.83 -5.70
C PRO A 83 -12.90 3.61 -6.55
N LYS A 84 -14.18 3.26 -6.56
CA LYS A 84 -14.69 2.13 -7.36
C LYS A 84 -14.40 2.30 -8.86
N GLU A 85 -14.39 3.54 -9.33
CA GLU A 85 -14.20 3.91 -10.74
C GLU A 85 -12.73 4.17 -11.10
N PHE A 86 -11.77 3.83 -10.22
CA PHE A 86 -10.36 4.13 -10.43
C PHE A 86 -9.71 3.36 -11.60
N GLY A 87 -10.40 2.36 -12.16
CA GLY A 87 -9.93 1.65 -13.35
C GLY A 87 -8.81 0.64 -13.10
N ILE A 88 -8.68 0.11 -11.87
CA ILE A 88 -7.71 -0.93 -11.56
C ILE A 88 -8.06 -2.26 -12.26
N LYS A 89 -7.04 -3.05 -12.60
CA LYS A 89 -7.20 -4.46 -13.01
C LYS A 89 -6.66 -5.38 -11.92
N GLU A 90 -7.31 -6.52 -11.72
CA GLU A 90 -6.94 -7.48 -10.69
C GLU A 90 -6.49 -8.81 -11.30
N ARG A 91 -5.29 -9.25 -10.93
CA ARG A 91 -4.82 -10.62 -11.15
C ARG A 91 -4.94 -11.39 -9.85
N LYS A 92 -6.14 -11.90 -9.57
CA LYS A 92 -6.49 -12.51 -8.27
C LYS A 92 -5.66 -13.74 -7.90
N SER A 93 -5.30 -14.57 -8.88
CA SER A 93 -4.42 -15.74 -8.67
C SER A 93 -3.03 -15.33 -8.17
N ASP A 94 -2.54 -14.18 -8.63
CA ASP A 94 -1.17 -13.73 -8.42
C ASP A 94 -1.07 -12.70 -7.29
N GLY A 95 -2.21 -12.27 -6.75
CA GLY A 95 -2.31 -11.23 -5.73
C GLY A 95 -1.76 -9.90 -6.21
N VAL A 96 -2.13 -9.46 -7.42
CA VAL A 96 -1.66 -8.19 -7.99
C VAL A 96 -2.82 -7.27 -8.36
N ILE A 97 -2.64 -5.99 -8.05
CA ILE A 97 -3.43 -4.88 -8.60
C ILE A 97 -2.56 -4.11 -9.59
N GLU A 98 -3.05 -3.94 -10.82
CA GLU A 98 -2.46 -3.11 -11.86
C GLU A 98 -3.26 -1.80 -11.96
N PHE A 99 -2.55 -0.68 -12.03
CA PHE A 99 -3.10 0.67 -12.07
C PHE A 99 -3.12 1.22 -13.50
N PRO A 100 -3.98 2.20 -13.82
CA PRO A 100 -4.08 2.76 -15.18
C PRO A 100 -2.78 3.35 -15.74
N ASN A 101 -1.87 3.79 -14.86
CA ASN A 101 -0.56 4.34 -15.23
C ASN A 101 0.51 3.24 -15.45
N GLY A 102 0.13 1.96 -15.47
CA GLY A 102 1.01 0.82 -15.66
C GLY A 102 1.75 0.36 -14.40
N SER A 103 1.58 1.05 -13.27
CA SER A 103 2.17 0.62 -12.00
C SER A 103 1.43 -0.59 -11.42
N GLU A 104 2.08 -1.31 -10.51
CA GLU A 104 1.53 -2.51 -9.87
C GLU A 104 1.78 -2.55 -8.36
N ILE A 105 0.84 -3.13 -7.61
CA ILE A 105 1.03 -3.52 -6.21
C ILE A 105 0.83 -5.03 -6.07
N TRP A 106 1.85 -5.70 -5.54
CA TRP A 106 1.91 -7.13 -5.32
C TRP A 106 1.71 -7.44 -3.84
N PHE A 107 0.66 -8.18 -3.49
CA PHE A 107 0.38 -8.60 -2.13
C PHE A 107 1.13 -9.88 -1.82
N ARG A 108 1.96 -9.87 -0.78
CA ARG A 108 2.79 -11.02 -0.40
C ARG A 108 2.69 -11.34 1.09
N SER A 109 2.55 -12.61 1.38
CA SER A 109 2.57 -13.11 2.76
C SER A 109 3.99 -13.44 3.15
N MET A 110 4.42 -13.00 4.34
CA MET A 110 5.80 -13.15 4.79
C MET A 110 6.07 -14.53 5.42
N ASP A 111 5.04 -15.26 5.83
CA ASP A 111 5.13 -16.65 6.30
C ASP A 111 5.48 -17.66 5.18
N ASP A 112 5.17 -17.32 3.92
CA ASP A 112 5.46 -18.11 2.72
C ASP A 112 6.76 -17.63 2.03
N PHE A 113 7.44 -16.63 2.61
CA PHE A 113 8.59 -15.97 2.00
C PHE A 113 9.78 -16.91 1.81
N GLU A 114 9.99 -17.85 2.75
CA GLU A 114 11.02 -18.88 2.68
C GLU A 114 10.92 -19.76 1.43
N HIS A 115 9.71 -20.11 1.01
CA HIS A 115 9.47 -20.92 -0.19
C HIS A 115 9.59 -20.11 -1.49
N ARG A 116 9.58 -18.77 -1.41
CA ARG A 116 9.57 -17.87 -2.57
C ARG A 116 10.87 -17.09 -2.78
N ARG A 117 11.93 -17.37 -2.01
CA ARG A 117 13.26 -16.74 -2.17
C ARG A 117 13.84 -16.85 -3.59
N GLY A 118 13.40 -17.85 -4.39
CA GLY A 118 13.83 -18.04 -5.78
C GLY A 118 13.01 -17.29 -6.84
N LEU A 119 11.89 -16.65 -6.48
CA LEU A 119 11.14 -15.77 -7.38
C LEU A 119 11.73 -14.37 -7.24
N TYR A 120 12.68 -14.04 -8.11
CA TYR A 120 13.19 -12.68 -8.25
C TYR A 120 12.00 -11.74 -8.48
N PHE A 121 11.88 -10.71 -7.64
CA PHE A 121 10.86 -9.67 -7.75
C PHE A 121 11.16 -8.67 -8.89
N PHE A 122 12.01 -9.04 -9.84
CA PHE A 122 12.49 -8.22 -10.96
C PHE A 122 12.71 -9.11 -12.19
#